data_AF-A0A2D5TST2-F1
#
_entry.id   AF-A0A2D5TST2-F1
#
_cell.length_a   1.000
_cell.length_b   1.000
_cell.length_c   1.000
_cell.angle_alpha   90.00
_cell.angle_beta   90.00
_cell.angle_gamma   90.00
#
_symmetry.space_group_name_H-M   'P 1'
#
loop_
_entity.id
_entity.type
_entity.pdbx_description
1 polymer ?
#
loop_
_entity_poly.entity_id
_entity_poly.type
_entity_poly.pdbx_seq_one_letter_code
_entity_poly.pdbx_strand_id
1 'polypeptide(L)'
;MKGTLIKRASSLDAVSIESPMTGLGIPDVNYTHGWIECKALKAWPKGAEANPVRFPHAWTKEQQVWGYRREKRGGISLVCCKVSSTWFFFSATTLKVNNLWDNMTRPEMYQWSLKVFEKSLPQKELCEFLKSPYQI
;
A
#
# COMPACT_ATOMS: atom_id res chain seq x y z
N MET A 1 4.67 11.02 3.55
CA MET A 1 4.64 9.71 2.86
C MET A 1 3.95 9.85 1.52
N LYS A 2 2.62 10.05 1.49
CA LYS A 2 1.81 10.18 0.25
C LYS A 2 2.39 11.14 -0.80
N GLY A 3 2.74 12.37 -0.42
CA GLY A 3 3.35 13.33 -1.35
C GLY A 3 4.66 12.87 -1.99
N THR A 4 5.48 12.08 -1.28
CA THR A 4 6.68 11.46 -1.85
C THR A 4 6.32 10.38 -2.86
N LEU A 5 5.34 9.51 -2.54
CA LEU A 5 4.86 8.47 -3.45
C LEU A 5 4.33 9.09 -4.75
N ILE A 6 3.47 10.10 -4.65
CA ILE A 6 2.91 10.84 -5.80
C ILE A 6 4.03 11.44 -6.66
N LYS A 7 4.96 12.18 -6.04
CA LYS A 7 6.08 12.78 -6.78
C LYS A 7 6.90 11.72 -7.52
N ARG A 8 7.18 10.58 -6.89
CA ARG A 8 7.96 9.48 -7.46
C ARG A 8 7.20 8.69 -8.51
N ALA A 9 5.87 8.65 -8.47
CA ALA A 9 5.01 8.00 -9.45
C ALA A 9 4.43 8.98 -10.50
N SER A 10 4.97 10.21 -10.58
CA SER A 10 4.45 11.28 -11.44
C SER A 10 4.39 10.93 -12.93
N SER A 11 5.30 10.07 -13.43
CA SER A 11 5.25 9.59 -14.82
C SER A 11 4.11 8.61 -15.12
N LEU A 12 3.35 8.20 -14.09
CA LEU A 12 2.13 7.39 -14.21
C LEU A 12 0.89 8.19 -13.82
N ASP A 13 0.96 9.53 -13.92
CA ASP A 13 -0.15 10.43 -13.60
C ASP A 13 -0.74 10.17 -12.20
N ALA A 14 0.14 9.97 -11.21
CA ALA A 14 -0.28 9.72 -9.84
C ALA A 14 -0.88 10.99 -9.22
N VAL A 15 -2.12 10.88 -8.72
CA VAL A 15 -2.88 11.97 -8.12
C VAL A 15 -3.41 11.59 -6.74
N SER A 16 -3.44 12.56 -5.83
CA SER A 16 -4.08 12.42 -4.52
C SER A 16 -5.60 12.45 -4.71
N ILE A 17 -6.31 11.51 -4.11
CA ILE A 17 -7.76 11.56 -4.01
C ILE A 17 -8.13 12.27 -2.71
N GLU A 18 -8.69 13.47 -2.85
CA GLU A 18 -9.07 14.35 -1.74
C GLU A 18 -10.52 14.75 -1.93
N SER A 19 -11.46 13.84 -1.72
CA SER A 19 -12.86 14.22 -1.80
C SER A 19 -13.72 13.52 -0.74
N PRO A 20 -14.53 14.30 0.01
CA PRO A 20 -15.59 13.74 0.85
C PRO A 20 -16.80 13.26 0.01
N MET A 21 -16.87 13.60 -1.28
CA MET A 21 -17.96 13.22 -2.20
C MET A 21 -17.69 11.90 -2.92
N THR A 22 -16.43 11.46 -2.99
CA THR A 22 -16.05 10.15 -3.50
C THR A 22 -16.40 9.12 -2.43
N GLY A 23 -17.27 8.16 -2.75
CA GLY A 23 -17.86 7.20 -1.81
C GLY A 23 -16.87 6.54 -0.84
N LEU A 24 -17.42 5.98 0.25
CA LEU A 24 -16.64 5.40 1.36
C LEU A 24 -15.62 4.36 0.85
N GLY A 25 -14.38 4.48 1.34
CA GLY A 25 -13.32 3.49 1.14
C GLY A 25 -12.48 3.64 -0.12
N ILE A 26 -12.63 4.74 -0.88
CA ILE A 26 -11.78 5.00 -2.04
C ILE A 26 -10.32 5.22 -1.60
N PRO A 27 -9.34 4.58 -2.27
CA PRO A 27 -7.93 4.72 -1.91
C PRO A 27 -7.36 6.12 -2.07
N ASP A 28 -6.35 6.43 -1.26
CA ASP A 28 -5.67 7.73 -1.20
C ASP A 28 -5.07 8.24 -2.53
N VAL A 29 -4.62 7.33 -3.41
CA VAL A 29 -3.92 7.66 -4.65
C VAL A 29 -4.51 6.88 -5.81
N ASN A 30 -4.78 7.58 -6.91
CA ASN A 30 -5.02 6.98 -8.22
C ASN A 30 -3.82 7.26 -9.13
N TYR A 31 -3.55 6.36 -10.07
CA TYR A 31 -2.54 6.51 -11.10
C TYR A 31 -3.00 5.70 -12.33
N THR A 32 -2.34 5.86 -13.48
CA THR A 32 -2.79 5.31 -14.78
C THR A 32 -3.19 3.83 -14.74
N HIS A 33 -2.53 3.00 -13.94
CA HIS A 33 -2.79 1.55 -13.91
C HIS A 33 -3.60 1.08 -12.70
N GLY A 34 -3.84 1.92 -11.68
CA GLY A 34 -4.52 1.43 -10.48
C GLY A 34 -4.68 2.41 -9.33
N TRP A 35 -4.80 1.83 -8.14
CA TRP A 35 -5.11 2.55 -6.90
C TRP A 35 -4.15 2.14 -5.78
N ILE A 36 -3.84 3.08 -4.88
CA ILE A 36 -2.95 2.83 -3.74
C ILE A 36 -3.55 3.48 -2.48
N GLU A 37 -3.81 2.67 -1.47
CA GLU A 37 -4.11 3.14 -0.11
C GLU A 37 -2.80 3.39 0.65
N CYS A 38 -2.68 4.50 1.38
CA CYS A 38 -1.42 4.92 1.99
C CYS A 38 -1.47 4.87 3.53
N LYS A 39 -0.58 4.09 4.15
CA LYS A 39 -0.44 4.01 5.61
C LYS A 39 0.99 4.31 6.06
N ALA A 40 1.18 4.93 7.22
CA ALA A 40 2.53 5.30 7.65
C ALA A 40 2.75 5.17 9.16
N LEU A 41 3.97 4.75 9.51
CA LEU A 41 4.54 4.74 10.85
C LEU A 41 5.89 5.45 10.82
N LYS A 42 6.14 6.36 11.77
CA LYS A 42 7.39 7.11 11.84
C LYS A 42 8.59 6.22 12.20
N ALA A 43 8.37 5.18 12.99
CA ALA A 43 9.37 4.23 13.45
C ALA A 43 8.75 2.83 13.59
N TRP A 44 9.59 1.80 13.63
CA TRP A 44 9.14 0.44 13.96
C TRP A 44 8.66 0.39 15.42
N PRO A 45 7.53 -0.28 15.71
CA PRO A 45 7.13 -0.56 17.09
C PRO A 45 8.17 -1.40 17.83
N LYS A 46 8.27 -1.22 19.15
CA LYS A 46 9.13 -2.05 19.99
C LYS A 46 8.64 -3.51 19.93
N GLY A 47 9.55 -4.44 19.67
CA GLY A 47 9.22 -5.87 19.59
C GLY A 47 8.48 -6.29 18.32
N ALA A 48 8.57 -5.51 17.24
CA ALA A 48 7.94 -5.82 15.95
C ALA A 48 8.39 -7.17 15.34
N GLU A 49 9.48 -7.78 15.82
CA GLU A 49 9.88 -9.12 15.40
C GLU A 49 8.90 -10.21 15.83
N ALA A 50 8.28 -10.04 17.00
CA ALA A 50 7.42 -11.04 17.62
C ALA A 50 5.98 -10.56 17.81
N ASN A 51 5.74 -9.25 17.71
CA ASN A 51 4.42 -8.65 17.92
C ASN A 51 3.91 -8.01 16.62
N PRO A 52 2.59 -8.10 16.34
CA PRO A 52 2.00 -7.45 15.19
C PRO A 52 2.24 -5.94 15.14
N VAL A 53 2.50 -5.44 13.94
CA VAL A 53 2.68 -4.03 13.64
C VAL A 53 1.31 -3.41 13.37
N ARG A 54 0.91 -2.47 14.23
CA ARG A 54 -0.38 -1.77 14.12
C ARG A 54 -0.21 -0.34 13.62
N PHE A 55 -1.03 0.06 12.65
CA PHE A 55 -1.02 1.42 12.12
C PHE A 55 -2.04 2.31 12.87
N PRO A 56 -1.72 3.61 13.14
CA PRO A 56 -2.64 4.52 13.83
C PRO A 56 -3.96 4.74 13.08
N HIS A 57 -3.89 4.74 11.75
CA HIS A 57 -5.06 4.83 10.88
C HIS A 57 -5.38 3.45 10.32
N ALA A 58 -6.52 2.91 10.73
CA ALA A 58 -6.99 1.61 10.29
C ALA A 58 -7.18 1.56 8.76
N TRP A 59 -6.96 0.39 8.16
CA TRP A 59 -7.44 0.09 6.82
C TRP A 59 -8.89 -0.40 6.93
N THR A 60 -9.84 0.51 6.70
CA THR A 60 -11.25 0.29 7.06
C THR A 60 -11.88 -0.84 6.24
N LYS A 61 -13.01 -1.38 6.71
CA LYS A 61 -13.73 -2.45 5.98
C LYS A 61 -14.13 -2.01 4.57
N GLU A 62 -14.50 -0.75 4.41
CA GLU A 62 -14.87 -0.16 3.12
C GLU A 62 -13.66 -0.12 2.17
N GLN A 63 -12.49 0.29 2.67
CA GLN A 63 -11.23 0.28 1.92
C GLN A 63 -10.82 -1.15 1.51
N GLN A 64 -10.99 -2.12 2.42
CA GLN A 64 -10.76 -3.53 2.14
C GLN A 64 -11.69 -4.07 1.05
N VAL A 65 -12.98 -3.76 1.14
CA VAL A 65 -13.98 -4.16 0.14
C VAL A 65 -13.68 -3.52 -1.20
N TRP A 66 -13.31 -2.24 -1.24
CA TRP A 66 -12.94 -1.55 -2.46
C TRP A 66 -11.77 -2.25 -3.16
N GLY A 67 -10.64 -2.40 -2.46
CA GLY A 67 -9.43 -2.95 -3.05
C GLY A 67 -9.61 -4.38 -3.55
N TYR A 68 -10.26 -5.23 -2.74
CA TYR A 68 -10.60 -6.59 -3.12
C TYR A 68 -11.47 -6.65 -4.39
N ARG A 69 -12.51 -5.82 -4.48
CA ARG A 69 -13.40 -5.82 -5.65
C ARG A 69 -12.68 -5.39 -6.93
N ARG A 70 -11.72 -4.46 -6.84
CA ARG A 70 -10.96 -3.98 -8.00
C ARG A 70 -9.99 -5.05 -8.52
N GLU A 71 -9.24 -5.67 -7.64
CA GLU A 71 -8.34 -6.77 -8.03
C GLU A 71 -9.10 -8.00 -8.53
N LYS A 72 -10.25 -8.36 -7.93
CA LYS A 72 -11.10 -9.45 -8.45
C LYS A 72 -11.68 -9.19 -9.84
N ARG A 73 -11.64 -7.95 -10.34
CA ARG A 73 -12.03 -7.59 -11.71
C ARG A 73 -10.82 -7.37 -12.63
N GLY A 74 -9.62 -7.77 -12.22
CA GLY A 74 -8.38 -7.65 -12.99
C GLY A 74 -7.69 -6.28 -12.90
N GLY A 75 -8.18 -5.38 -12.06
CA GLY A 75 -7.51 -4.10 -11.79
C GLY A 75 -6.37 -4.23 -10.78
N ILE A 76 -5.56 -3.17 -10.64
CA ILE A 76 -4.53 -3.09 -9.60
C ILE A 76 -5.05 -2.27 -8.42
N SER A 77 -4.98 -2.83 -7.21
CA SER A 77 -5.26 -2.09 -5.98
C SER A 77 -4.26 -2.50 -4.90
N LEU A 78 -3.38 -1.58 -4.53
CA LEU A 78 -2.32 -1.82 -3.58
C LEU A 78 -2.61 -1.15 -2.24
N VAL A 79 -2.03 -1.70 -1.17
CA VAL A 79 -1.82 -0.97 0.08
C VAL A 79 -0.33 -0.68 0.18
N CYS A 80 0.04 0.59 0.14
CA CYS A 80 1.40 1.06 0.36
C CYS A 80 1.53 1.49 1.82
N CYS A 81 2.45 0.87 2.56
CA CYS A 81 2.79 1.36 3.88
C CYS A 81 4.26 1.76 3.98
N LYS A 82 4.53 2.82 4.74
CA LYS A 82 5.89 3.27 5.06
C LYS A 82 6.14 3.13 6.56
N VAL A 83 7.13 2.34 6.94
CA VAL A 83 7.58 2.25 8.34
C VAL A 83 9.02 2.74 8.41
N SER A 84 9.24 3.84 9.15
CA SER A 84 10.54 4.54 9.13
C SER A 84 10.95 4.95 7.71
N SER A 85 12.01 4.35 7.18
CA SER A 85 12.54 4.58 5.83
C SER A 85 12.19 3.47 4.83
N THR A 86 11.48 2.43 5.25
CA THR A 86 11.14 1.28 4.40
C THR A 86 9.72 1.42 3.85
N TRP A 87 9.55 1.12 2.57
CA TRP A 87 8.28 1.14 1.86
C TRP A 87 7.89 -0.28 1.50
N PHE A 88 6.67 -0.67 1.83
CA PHE A 88 6.10 -1.96 1.49
C PHE A 88 4.86 -1.76 0.63
N PHE A 89 4.72 -2.59 -0.40
CA PHE A 89 3.55 -2.64 -1.25
C PHE A 89 2.91 -4.01 -1.14
N PHE A 90 1.63 -4.06 -0.84
CA PHE A 90 0.87 -5.29 -0.69
C PHE A 90 -0.32 -5.31 -1.66
N SER A 91 -0.72 -6.51 -2.09
CA SER A 91 -2.01 -6.72 -2.74
C SER A 91 -3.15 -6.53 -1.73
N ALA A 92 -4.18 -5.77 -2.11
CA ALA A 92 -5.37 -5.61 -1.28
C ALA A 92 -6.12 -6.93 -1.04
N THR A 93 -6.20 -7.80 -2.05
CA THR A 93 -6.82 -9.13 -1.96
C THR A 93 -6.05 -10.02 -1.03
N THR A 94 -4.71 -10.08 -1.17
CA THR A 94 -3.87 -10.90 -0.27
C THR A 94 -4.03 -10.44 1.18
N LEU A 95 -3.95 -9.13 1.45
CA LEU A 95 -4.12 -8.61 2.81
C LEU A 95 -5.50 -8.95 3.38
N LYS A 96 -6.57 -8.78 2.59
CA LYS A 96 -7.94 -9.01 3.05
C LYS A 96 -8.25 -10.48 3.28
N VAL A 97 -7.94 -11.34 2.31
CA VAL A 97 -8.28 -12.78 2.35
C VAL A 97 -7.57 -13.47 3.50
N ASN A 98 -6.32 -13.09 3.76
CA ASN A 98 -5.50 -13.68 4.82
C ASN A 98 -5.57 -12.90 6.15
N ASN A 99 -6.41 -11.86 6.23
CA ASN A 99 -6.55 -11.00 7.42
C ASN A 99 -5.20 -10.49 7.97
N LEU A 100 -4.30 -10.05 7.09
CA LEU A 100 -2.90 -9.74 7.45
C LEU A 100 -2.73 -8.34 8.02
N TRP A 101 -3.59 -7.39 7.63
CA TRP A 101 -3.44 -6.00 8.08
C TRP A 101 -3.59 -5.89 9.60
N ASP A 102 -2.66 -5.19 10.25
CA ASP A 102 -2.50 -5.09 11.72
C ASP A 102 -2.20 -6.42 12.46
N ASN A 103 -2.02 -7.54 11.74
CA ASN A 103 -1.70 -8.86 12.30
C ASN A 103 -0.30 -9.38 11.91
N MET A 104 0.42 -8.69 11.03
CA MET A 104 1.79 -9.07 10.64
C MET A 104 2.84 -8.51 11.60
N THR A 105 3.80 -9.35 11.99
CA THR A 105 5.12 -8.96 12.48
C THR A 105 5.95 -8.32 11.36
N ARG A 106 7.09 -7.71 11.71
CA ARG A 106 8.02 -7.16 10.72
C ARG A 106 8.49 -8.21 9.71
N PRO A 107 8.99 -9.40 10.11
CA PRO A 107 9.37 -10.44 9.15
C PRO A 107 8.23 -10.82 8.19
N GLU A 108 7.01 -10.94 8.70
CA GLU A 108 5.82 -11.25 7.87
C GLU A 108 5.50 -10.12 6.88
N MET A 109 5.69 -8.84 7.26
CA MET A 109 5.54 -7.73 6.32
C MET A 109 6.51 -7.85 5.12
N TYR A 110 7.75 -8.29 5.34
CA TYR A 110 8.68 -8.57 4.23
C TYR A 110 8.20 -9.75 3.39
N GLN A 111 7.81 -10.85 4.04
CA GLN A 111 7.34 -12.06 3.36
C GLN A 111 6.12 -11.82 2.47
N TRP A 112 5.13 -11.06 2.96
CA TRP A 112 3.85 -10.87 2.26
C TRP A 112 3.82 -9.68 1.30
N SER A 113 4.86 -8.83 1.31
CA SER A 113 4.95 -7.71 0.39
C SER A 113 5.24 -8.16 -1.03
N LEU A 114 4.59 -7.51 -2.00
CA LEU A 114 4.90 -7.66 -3.43
C LEU A 114 6.22 -6.98 -3.78
N LYS A 115 6.50 -5.86 -3.10
CA LYS A 115 7.73 -5.10 -3.28
C LYS A 115 8.10 -4.37 -2.00
N VAL A 116 9.40 -4.39 -1.71
CA VAL A 116 10.02 -3.59 -0.65
C VAL A 116 11.02 -2.63 -1.28
N PHE A 117 10.99 -1.38 -0.84
CA PHE A 117 12.08 -0.44 -1.07
C PHE A 117 12.64 0.03 0.27
N GLU A 118 13.90 -0.33 0.52
CA GLU A 118 14.61 0.13 1.70
C GLU A 118 15.23 1.51 1.49
N LYS A 119 15.20 2.33 2.55
CA LYS A 119 15.85 3.67 2.66
C LYS A 119 15.30 4.76 1.74
N SER A 120 14.95 4.42 0.51
CA SER A 120 14.51 5.34 -0.54
C SER A 120 13.37 4.76 -1.37
N LEU A 121 12.84 5.55 -2.30
CA LEU A 121 11.79 5.12 -3.23
C LEU A 121 12.23 5.55 -4.65
N PRO A 122 13.10 4.76 -5.32
CA PRO A 122 13.64 5.11 -6.63
C PRO A 122 12.52 5.14 -7.68
N GLN A 123 12.43 6.27 -8.39
CA GLN A 123 11.30 6.55 -9.30
C GLN A 123 11.17 5.53 -10.43
N LYS A 124 12.28 5.18 -11.09
CA LYS A 124 12.28 4.24 -12.22
C LYS A 124 11.71 2.87 -11.80
N GLU A 125 12.30 2.27 -10.77
CA GLU A 125 11.89 0.96 -10.28
C GLU A 125 10.46 0.97 -9.71
N LEU A 126 10.07 2.06 -9.02
CA LEU A 126 8.69 2.23 -8.57
C LEU A 126 7.73 2.20 -9.76
N CYS A 127 8.01 2.98 -10.81
CA CYS A 127 7.11 3.07 -11.96
C CYS A 127 7.08 1.77 -12.77
N GLU A 128 8.19 1.05 -12.87
CA GLU A 128 8.23 -0.28 -13.48
C GLU A 128 7.36 -1.27 -12.70
N PHE A 129 7.52 -1.31 -11.37
CA PHE A 129 6.69 -2.14 -10.49
C PHE A 129 5.19 -1.80 -10.60
N LEU A 130 4.83 -0.52 -10.56
CA LEU A 130 3.43 -0.08 -10.59
C LEU A 130 2.72 -0.37 -11.91
N LYS A 131 3.43 -0.60 -13.02
CA LYS A 131 2.82 -1.02 -14.29
C LYS A 131 2.31 -2.46 -14.24
N SER A 132 2.91 -3.33 -13.44
CA SER A 132 2.52 -4.74 -13.33
C SER A 132 3.04 -5.37 -12.02
N PRO A 133 2.38 -5.10 -10.88
CA PRO A 133 2.89 -5.50 -9.57
C PRO A 133 2.72 -7.00 -9.25
N TYR A 134 2.07 -7.76 -10.15
CA TYR A 134 1.80 -9.20 -9.98
C TYR A 134 2.65 -10.08 -10.90
N GLN A 135 3.73 -9.54 -11.47
CA GLN A 135 4.71 -10.36 -12.19
C GLN A 135 5.52 -11.16 -11.16
N ILE A 136 5.09 -12.40 -10.93
CA ILE A 136 5.89 -13.47 -10.33
C ILE A 136 6.07 -14.52 -11.42
#